data_AF-A0A3B3C5B6-F1
#
_entry.id   AF-A0A3B3C5B6-F1
#
_cell.length_a   1.000
_cell.length_b   1.000
_cell.length_c   1.000
_cell.angle_alpha   90.00
_cell.angle_beta   90.00
_cell.angle_gamma   90.00
#
_symmetry.space_group_name_H-M   'P 1'
#
loop_
_entity.id
_entity.type
_entity.pdbx_description
1 polymer ?
#
loop_
_entity_poly.entity_id
_entity_poly.type
_entity_poly.pdbx_seq_one_letter_code
_entity_poly.pdbx_strand_id
1 'polypeptide(L)'
;MCNNECDASTEELAHPPELMFDFEGRNPTTFWQSSSWRKYPKPLQVNITLSWNKSIELTDDIVLTFESGRPEQMVLEKSLDFGRTWTPYQFYATDCLDAFTMEPKTASELTQLTLLDIICTEEYSRGYVWKNDKTVRFEIKERFALFAGPRLHNMASLYGQLDTTKKLRDFFTITDLRIKLLKPATGATMVDENNLSRYFYAISDVKVQGRCKCNLHANSCVFDKGRLGCECEHNTTGPDCSRCKKHYHGRAWSVGSYLPIPKGTANICIPSMNGPVHRANASSLGVVNRNKGRPAGFLRTFTKTQQITAS
;
A
#
# COMPACT_ATOMS: atom_id res chain seq x y z
N MET A 1 -15.51 36.87 -5.78
CA MET A 1 -15.91 36.66 -4.37
C MET A 1 -15.55 35.22 -4.01
N CYS A 2 -14.54 35.03 -3.16
CA CYS A 2 -14.19 33.75 -2.56
C CYS A 2 -14.80 33.73 -1.15
N ASN A 3 -16.10 33.43 -1.06
CA ASN A 3 -16.85 33.46 0.21
C ASN A 3 -16.96 32.09 0.88
N ASN A 4 -16.13 31.11 0.47
CA ASN A 4 -16.12 29.81 1.11
C ASN A 4 -15.10 29.86 2.26
N GLU A 5 -15.61 29.86 3.48
CA GLU A 5 -14.84 29.85 4.72
C GLU A 5 -14.63 28.40 5.18
N CYS A 6 -13.49 28.11 5.81
CA CYS A 6 -13.22 26.84 6.46
C CYS A 6 -13.09 27.10 7.95
N ASP A 7 -13.98 26.50 8.73
CA ASP A 7 -14.07 26.67 10.18
C ASP A 7 -14.18 25.30 10.85
N ALA A 8 -13.14 24.92 11.60
CA ALA A 8 -13.08 23.64 12.30
C ALA A 8 -14.10 23.51 13.44
N SER A 9 -14.68 24.62 13.92
CA SER A 9 -15.70 24.62 14.97
C SER A 9 -17.13 24.42 14.44
N THR A 10 -17.33 24.60 13.13
CA THR A 10 -18.62 24.49 12.46
C THR A 10 -18.61 23.25 11.56
N GLU A 11 -19.41 22.23 11.89
CA GLU A 11 -19.40 20.93 11.20
C GLU A 11 -19.58 21.04 9.67
N GLU A 12 -20.45 21.94 9.20
CA GLU A 12 -20.73 22.15 7.78
C GLU A 12 -19.58 22.84 7.01
N LEU A 13 -18.66 23.50 7.71
CA LEU A 13 -17.51 24.23 7.15
C LEU A 13 -16.17 23.53 7.47
N ALA A 14 -16.22 22.43 8.23
CA ALA A 14 -15.06 21.68 8.65
C ALA A 14 -14.62 20.70 7.56
N HIS A 15 -13.31 20.63 7.32
CA HIS A 15 -12.69 19.73 6.34
C HIS A 15 -11.67 18.78 7.00
N PRO A 16 -12.09 17.93 7.93
CA PRO A 16 -11.16 17.12 8.73
C PRO A 16 -10.63 15.91 7.93
N PRO A 17 -9.52 15.28 8.36
CA PRO A 17 -8.84 14.22 7.60
C PRO A 17 -9.69 12.98 7.33
N GLU A 18 -10.70 12.71 8.15
CA GLU A 18 -11.59 11.55 8.03
C GLU A 18 -12.38 11.56 6.72
N LEU A 19 -12.61 12.75 6.14
CA LEU A 19 -13.32 12.90 4.87
C LEU A 19 -12.56 12.28 3.69
N MET A 20 -11.24 12.10 3.78
CA MET A 20 -10.46 11.38 2.75
C MET A 20 -10.80 9.89 2.64
N PHE A 21 -11.54 9.34 3.61
CA PHE A 21 -11.83 7.90 3.69
C PHE A 21 -13.31 7.65 3.92
N ASP A 22 -14.17 8.60 3.62
CA ASP A 22 -15.59 8.46 3.82
C ASP A 22 -16.24 7.66 2.66
N PHE A 23 -17.53 7.84 2.36
CA PHE A 23 -18.17 7.07 1.30
C PHE A 23 -18.03 7.82 -0.03
N GLU A 24 -17.40 7.17 -1.02
CA GLU A 24 -17.24 7.74 -2.37
C GLU A 24 -18.60 8.04 -3.02
N GLY A 25 -18.66 9.08 -3.86
CA GLY A 25 -19.84 9.41 -4.67
C GLY A 25 -20.91 10.25 -3.97
N ARG A 26 -20.60 10.86 -2.82
CA ARG A 26 -21.47 11.87 -2.20
C ARG A 26 -21.63 13.09 -3.12
N ASN A 27 -22.82 13.69 -3.03
CA ASN A 27 -23.11 14.97 -3.67
C ASN A 27 -23.79 15.89 -2.64
N PRO A 28 -23.14 16.97 -2.16
CA PRO A 28 -21.83 17.46 -2.59
C PRO A 28 -20.65 16.56 -2.14
N THR A 29 -19.53 16.65 -2.87
CA THR A 29 -18.28 15.94 -2.53
C THR A 29 -17.73 16.46 -1.21
N THR A 30 -17.37 15.56 -0.30
CA THR A 30 -16.65 15.84 0.94
C THR A 30 -15.14 15.72 0.71
N PHE A 31 -14.35 16.49 1.44
CA PHE A 31 -12.89 16.49 1.30
C PHE A 31 -12.20 17.05 2.53
N TRP A 32 -11.00 16.53 2.81
CA TRP A 32 -10.05 17.18 3.69
C TRP A 32 -9.43 18.40 3.00
N GLN A 33 -9.09 19.44 3.76
CA GLN A 33 -8.43 20.65 3.23
C GLN A 33 -7.28 21.10 4.13
N SER A 34 -6.16 21.51 3.51
CA SER A 34 -5.05 22.16 4.21
C SER A 34 -5.32 23.64 4.49
N SER A 35 -4.48 24.27 5.31
CA SER A 35 -4.37 25.73 5.32
C SER A 35 -3.93 26.25 3.94
N SER A 36 -4.33 27.48 3.59
CA SER A 36 -3.81 28.17 2.41
C SER A 36 -2.34 28.57 2.54
N TRP A 37 -1.69 28.86 1.41
CA TRP A 37 -0.26 29.18 1.32
C TRP A 37 0.11 30.60 1.79
N ARG A 38 -0.50 31.07 2.89
CA ARG A 38 -0.31 32.44 3.42
C ARG A 38 1.13 32.76 3.86
N LYS A 39 1.97 31.74 4.04
CA LYS A 39 3.38 31.88 4.46
C LYS A 39 4.37 31.92 3.29
N TYR A 40 3.88 32.06 2.06
CA TYR A 40 4.74 32.22 0.87
C TYR A 40 5.79 33.33 1.11
N PRO A 41 7.06 33.14 0.70
CA PRO A 41 7.60 32.07 -0.15
C PRO A 41 8.00 30.79 0.59
N LYS A 42 7.75 30.66 1.91
CA LYS A 42 8.03 29.40 2.62
C LYS A 42 7.17 28.28 2.03
N PRO A 43 7.74 27.12 1.62
CA PRO A 43 6.98 26.03 1.01
C PRO A 43 5.78 25.58 1.85
N LEU A 44 4.63 25.36 1.21
CA LEU A 44 3.47 24.73 1.84
C LEU A 44 3.65 23.21 1.78
N GLN A 45 4.36 22.66 2.77
CA GLN A 45 4.57 21.22 2.88
C GLN A 45 3.55 20.60 3.84
N VAL A 46 2.94 19.48 3.44
CA VAL A 46 2.00 18.71 4.26
C VAL A 46 2.32 17.23 4.16
N ASN A 47 2.33 16.54 5.29
CA ASN A 47 2.52 15.10 5.34
C ASN A 47 1.22 14.42 5.81
N ILE A 48 0.71 13.48 5.01
CA ILE A 48 -0.42 12.64 5.37
C ILE A 48 0.09 11.23 5.56
N THR A 49 0.02 10.71 6.79
CA THR A 49 0.49 9.37 7.13
C THR A 49 -0.69 8.45 7.39
N LEU A 50 -0.72 7.31 6.69
CA LEU A 50 -1.71 6.24 6.81
C LEU A 50 -1.05 5.06 7.49
N SER A 51 -1.51 4.72 8.70
CA SER A 51 -0.90 3.67 9.52
C SER A 51 -1.90 2.53 9.74
N TRP A 52 -1.52 1.31 9.38
CA TRP A 52 -2.38 0.13 9.57
C TRP A 52 -2.03 -0.67 10.82
N ASN A 53 -0.87 -0.43 11.44
CA ASN A 53 -0.34 -1.24 12.55
C ASN A 53 -0.36 -2.76 12.24
N LYS A 54 -0.24 -3.09 10.95
CA LYS A 54 -0.32 -4.44 10.39
C LYS A 54 0.33 -4.43 9.01
N SER A 55 1.06 -5.49 8.68
CA SER A 55 1.59 -5.68 7.33
C SER A 55 0.45 -6.00 6.35
N ILE A 56 0.32 -5.22 5.29
CA ILE A 56 -0.67 -5.34 4.21
C ILE A 56 0.07 -5.60 2.89
N GLU A 57 -0.47 -6.50 2.07
CA GLU A 57 -0.04 -6.74 0.68
C GLU A 57 -1.05 -6.07 -0.25
N LEU A 58 -0.59 -5.10 -1.03
CA LEU A 58 -1.42 -4.33 -1.95
C LEU A 58 -1.88 -5.20 -3.13
N THR A 59 -3.11 -4.97 -3.59
CA THR A 59 -3.75 -5.79 -4.62
C THR A 59 -4.31 -4.98 -5.80
N ASP A 60 -4.43 -3.67 -5.64
CA ASP A 60 -4.92 -2.74 -6.66
C ASP A 60 -4.14 -1.43 -6.56
N ASP A 61 -4.32 -0.54 -7.53
CA ASP A 61 -3.68 0.77 -7.56
C ASP A 61 -3.99 1.58 -6.30
N ILE A 62 -3.04 2.40 -5.87
CA ILE A 62 -3.33 3.46 -4.90
C ILE A 62 -3.83 4.66 -5.68
N VAL A 63 -5.01 5.17 -5.34
CA VAL A 63 -5.63 6.30 -6.03
C VAL A 63 -5.91 7.41 -5.04
N LEU A 64 -5.40 8.61 -5.34
CA LEU A 64 -5.64 9.82 -4.58
C LEU A 64 -6.50 10.75 -5.45
N THR A 65 -7.66 11.15 -4.95
CA THR A 65 -8.56 12.07 -5.65
C THR A 65 -8.53 13.42 -4.96
N PHE A 66 -8.11 14.45 -5.67
CA PHE A 66 -8.01 15.81 -5.18
C PHE A 66 -9.28 16.60 -5.50
N GLU A 67 -9.78 17.38 -4.53
CA GLU A 67 -10.79 18.39 -4.83
C GLU A 67 -10.15 19.69 -5.35
N SER A 68 -8.97 20.02 -4.83
CA SER A 68 -8.11 21.06 -5.38
C SER A 68 -7.45 20.60 -6.69
N GLY A 69 -6.64 21.48 -7.30
CA GLY A 69 -5.69 21.03 -8.33
C GLY A 69 -4.70 20.01 -7.75
N ARG A 70 -4.23 19.08 -8.60
CA ARG A 70 -3.21 18.09 -8.24
C ARG A 70 -1.87 18.77 -7.93
N PRO A 71 -1.07 18.26 -6.97
CA PRO A 71 0.19 18.88 -6.58
C PRO A 71 1.18 18.99 -7.75
N GLU A 72 1.91 20.11 -7.79
CA GLU A 72 3.03 20.27 -8.73
C GLU A 72 4.25 19.45 -8.32
N GLN A 73 4.40 19.17 -7.02
CA GLN A 73 5.44 18.31 -6.48
C GLN A 73 4.86 17.50 -5.31
N MET A 74 4.97 16.18 -5.39
CA MET A 74 4.62 15.27 -4.29
C MET A 74 5.45 13.99 -4.33
N VAL A 75 5.56 13.33 -3.17
CA VAL A 75 6.23 12.04 -3.04
C VAL A 75 5.32 11.08 -2.29
N LEU A 76 5.13 9.88 -2.85
CA LEU A 76 4.55 8.76 -2.10
C LEU A 76 5.69 7.98 -1.48
N GLU A 77 5.69 7.84 -0.16
CA GLU A 77 6.63 7.01 0.60
C GLU A 77 5.89 5.82 1.22
N LYS A 78 6.63 4.75 1.50
CA LYS A 78 6.13 3.59 2.23
C LYS A 78 7.06 3.20 3.36
N SER A 79 6.50 2.50 4.34
CA SER A 79 7.24 1.83 5.41
C SER A 79 6.97 0.33 5.40
N LEU A 80 7.95 -0.45 5.86
CA LEU A 80 7.84 -1.90 6.11
C LEU A 80 7.99 -2.25 7.59
N ASP A 81 8.28 -1.27 8.46
CA ASP A 81 8.69 -1.47 9.84
C ASP A 81 7.92 -0.57 10.82
N PHE A 82 6.65 -0.32 10.53
CA PHE A 82 5.71 0.42 11.38
C PHE A 82 6.11 1.89 11.60
N GLY A 83 6.51 2.55 10.52
CA GLY A 83 6.83 3.97 10.45
C GLY A 83 8.21 4.36 10.95
N ARG A 84 9.09 3.38 11.24
CA ARG A 84 10.45 3.63 11.74
C ARG A 84 11.37 4.11 10.63
N THR A 85 11.27 3.48 9.46
CA THR A 85 12.00 3.89 8.26
C THR A 85 11.04 4.11 7.10
N TRP A 86 11.41 5.05 6.23
CA TRP A 86 10.59 5.47 5.11
C TRP A 86 11.42 5.39 3.84
N THR A 87 10.85 4.76 2.82
CA THR A 87 11.47 4.65 1.50
C THR A 87 10.55 5.27 0.45
N PRO A 88 11.07 6.04 -0.51
CA PRO A 88 10.27 6.52 -1.63
C PRO A 88 9.63 5.37 -2.40
N TYR A 89 8.38 5.57 -2.80
CA TYR A 89 7.60 4.62 -3.58
C TYR A 89 7.36 5.11 -5.00
N GLN A 90 7.07 6.41 -5.17
CA GLN A 90 7.01 7.10 -6.45
C GLN A 90 7.11 8.62 -6.26
N PHE A 91 7.74 9.31 -7.21
CA PHE A 91 7.82 10.77 -7.26
C PHE A 91 6.85 11.30 -8.33
N TYR A 92 6.27 12.47 -8.06
CA TYR A 92 5.36 13.14 -8.98
C TYR A 92 5.74 14.61 -9.06
N ALA A 93 5.99 15.11 -10.26
CA ALA A 93 6.34 16.51 -10.46
C ALA A 93 5.81 17.05 -11.80
N THR A 94 5.63 18.36 -11.94
CA THR A 94 5.42 18.98 -13.26
C THR A 94 6.66 18.89 -14.15
N ASP A 95 7.84 18.93 -13.52
CA ASP A 95 9.16 18.79 -14.10
C ASP A 95 10.00 17.91 -13.16
N CYS A 96 10.23 16.66 -13.55
CA CYS A 96 10.93 15.67 -12.73
C CYS A 96 12.43 15.97 -12.60
N LEU A 97 13.04 16.58 -13.62
CA LEU A 97 14.46 16.91 -13.62
C LEU A 97 14.74 18.06 -12.65
N ASP A 98 13.93 19.12 -12.69
CA ASP A 98 14.04 20.25 -11.76
C ASP A 98 13.72 19.84 -10.32
N ALA A 99 12.61 19.13 -10.11
CA ALA A 99 12.10 18.84 -8.76
C ALA A 99 12.95 17.81 -8.00
N PHE A 100 13.39 16.75 -8.70
CA PHE A 100 13.98 15.57 -8.07
C PHE A 100 15.25 15.08 -8.75
N THR A 101 15.76 15.77 -9.77
CA THR A 101 16.93 15.33 -10.57
C THR A 101 16.73 13.94 -11.17
N MET A 102 15.52 13.63 -11.61
CA MET A 102 15.14 12.34 -12.20
C MET A 102 14.59 12.53 -13.61
N GLU A 103 14.95 11.62 -14.52
CA GLU A 103 14.30 11.54 -15.84
C GLU A 103 12.83 11.15 -15.67
N PRO A 104 11.90 11.81 -16.38
CA PRO A 104 10.48 11.45 -16.32
C PRO A 104 10.26 10.08 -16.96
N LYS A 105 9.50 9.22 -16.27
CA LYS A 105 9.09 7.90 -16.75
C LYS A 105 7.66 7.60 -16.31
N THR A 106 6.94 6.82 -17.12
CA THR A 106 5.64 6.25 -16.78
C THR A 106 5.77 4.80 -16.32
N ALA A 107 4.76 4.28 -15.61
CA ALA A 107 4.74 2.87 -15.23
C ALA A 107 4.66 1.94 -16.46
N SER A 108 4.07 2.41 -17.56
CA SER A 108 3.97 1.68 -18.83
C SER A 108 5.32 1.41 -19.52
N GLU A 109 6.35 2.21 -19.21
CA GLU A 109 7.71 2.06 -19.72
C GLU A 109 8.56 1.09 -18.89
N LEU A 110 8.03 0.61 -17.75
CA LEU A 110 8.73 -0.37 -16.92
C LEU A 110 8.74 -1.74 -17.58
N THR A 111 9.78 -2.51 -17.29
CA THR A 111 9.95 -3.88 -17.77
C THR A 111 9.94 -4.85 -16.58
N GLN A 112 9.90 -6.16 -16.84
CA GLN A 112 10.02 -7.16 -15.77
C GLN A 112 11.32 -7.00 -14.94
N LEU A 113 12.39 -6.48 -15.55
CA LEU A 113 13.68 -6.28 -14.87
C LEU A 113 13.70 -5.00 -14.02
N THR A 114 13.00 -3.96 -14.47
CA THR A 114 12.95 -2.63 -13.84
C THR A 114 11.67 -2.38 -13.04
N LEU A 115 10.83 -3.39 -12.84
CA LEU A 115 9.54 -3.29 -12.16
C LEU A 115 9.64 -2.69 -10.75
N LEU A 116 10.76 -2.89 -10.06
CA LEU A 116 10.98 -2.39 -8.70
C LEU A 116 11.58 -0.99 -8.67
N ASP A 117 11.90 -0.42 -9.83
CA ASP A 117 12.48 0.91 -9.92
C ASP A 117 11.48 1.95 -9.41
N ILE A 118 12.02 2.88 -8.62
CA ILE A 118 11.31 4.07 -8.18
C ILE A 118 11.49 5.11 -9.28
N ILE A 119 10.38 5.58 -9.84
CA ILE A 119 10.34 6.53 -10.95
C ILE A 119 9.81 7.88 -10.50
N CYS A 120 10.07 8.91 -11.31
CA CYS A 120 9.35 10.16 -11.28
C CYS A 120 8.46 10.25 -12.50
N THR A 121 7.16 10.53 -12.31
CA THR A 121 6.20 10.71 -13.40
C THR A 121 5.65 12.14 -13.42
N GLU A 122 5.44 12.65 -14.63
CA GLU A 122 4.84 13.97 -14.87
C GLU A 122 3.37 13.89 -15.30
N GLU A 123 2.85 12.67 -15.46
CA GLU A 123 1.50 12.37 -15.98
C GLU A 123 0.40 12.99 -15.12
N TYR A 124 0.60 13.03 -13.79
CA TYR A 124 -0.42 13.47 -12.83
C TYR A 124 -0.23 14.89 -12.28
N SER A 125 0.85 15.58 -12.64
CA SER A 125 1.15 16.91 -12.08
C SER A 125 1.03 18.04 -13.09
N ARG A 126 1.11 17.75 -14.40
CA ARG A 126 0.95 18.75 -15.47
C ARG A 126 -0.49 19.26 -15.59
N GLY A 127 -0.81 20.31 -14.82
CA GLY A 127 -2.15 20.89 -14.73
C GLY A 127 -2.74 21.42 -16.04
N TYR A 128 -1.92 21.77 -17.03
CA TYR A 128 -2.39 22.25 -18.35
C TYR A 128 -2.89 21.13 -19.27
N VAL A 129 -2.33 19.92 -19.15
CA VAL A 129 -2.71 18.76 -19.98
C VAL A 129 -4.05 18.18 -19.51
N TRP A 130 -4.28 18.24 -18.19
CA TRP A 130 -5.32 17.47 -17.52
C TRP A 130 -6.12 18.34 -16.54
N LYS A 131 -6.59 19.49 -17.01
CA LYS A 131 -7.20 20.54 -16.15
C LYS A 131 -8.38 20.05 -15.30
N ASN A 132 -9.11 19.04 -15.79
CA ASN A 132 -10.28 18.46 -15.11
C ASN A 132 -9.98 17.13 -14.39
N ASP A 133 -8.77 16.57 -14.57
CA ASP A 133 -8.39 15.35 -13.88
C ASP A 133 -7.96 15.68 -12.45
N LYS A 134 -8.59 14.98 -11.52
CA LYS A 134 -8.42 15.15 -10.08
C LYS A 134 -7.60 14.01 -9.48
N THR A 135 -7.24 12.99 -10.26
CA THR A 135 -6.64 11.75 -9.75
C THR A 135 -5.13 11.70 -9.90
N VAL A 136 -4.46 11.16 -8.88
CA VAL A 136 -3.05 10.73 -8.91
C VAL A 136 -3.02 9.25 -8.59
N ARG A 137 -2.24 8.46 -9.33
CA ARG A 137 -2.20 7.00 -9.18
C ARG A 137 -0.80 6.49 -8.88
N PHE A 138 -0.75 5.36 -8.18
CA PHE A 138 0.40 4.48 -8.12
C PHE A 138 0.00 3.13 -8.73
N GLU A 139 0.62 2.79 -9.86
CA GLU A 139 0.14 1.82 -10.84
C GLU A 139 0.60 0.39 -10.51
N ILE A 140 -0.06 -0.22 -9.53
CA ILE A 140 0.21 -1.58 -9.10
C ILE A 140 -0.24 -2.59 -10.16
N LYS A 141 -1.39 -2.33 -10.81
CA LYS A 141 -1.93 -3.22 -11.83
C LYS A 141 -1.06 -3.25 -13.08
N GLU A 142 -0.46 -2.12 -13.48
CA GLU A 142 0.51 -2.11 -14.58
C GLU A 142 1.75 -2.92 -14.25
N ARG A 143 2.28 -2.79 -13.03
CA ARG A 143 3.41 -3.61 -12.56
C ARG A 143 3.06 -5.09 -12.51
N PHE A 144 1.86 -5.46 -12.07
CA PHE A 144 1.40 -6.86 -12.13
C PHE A 144 1.21 -7.38 -13.56
N ALA A 145 0.76 -6.53 -14.48
CA ALA A 145 0.55 -6.89 -15.88
C ALA A 145 1.85 -7.32 -16.58
N LEU A 146 3.02 -6.86 -16.11
CA LEU A 146 4.32 -7.31 -16.60
C LEU A 146 4.54 -8.83 -16.46
N PHE A 147 3.92 -9.48 -15.46
CA PHE A 147 3.98 -10.94 -15.29
C PHE A 147 2.68 -11.64 -15.70
N ALA A 148 1.54 -11.00 -15.43
CA ALA A 148 0.21 -11.59 -15.61
C ALA A 148 -0.45 -11.30 -16.96
N GLY A 149 0.19 -10.47 -17.79
CA GLY A 149 -0.36 -9.92 -19.02
C GLY A 149 -1.34 -8.76 -18.78
N PRO A 150 -1.70 -8.00 -19.83
CA PRO A 150 -2.49 -6.77 -19.72
C PRO A 150 -3.90 -6.97 -19.17
N ARG A 151 -4.47 -8.18 -19.34
CA ARG A 151 -5.78 -8.55 -18.77
C ARG A 151 -5.70 -9.23 -17.40
N LEU A 152 -4.50 -9.33 -16.81
CA LEU A 152 -4.25 -10.01 -15.54
C LEU A 152 -4.79 -11.46 -15.48
N HIS A 153 -4.75 -12.19 -16.60
CA HIS A 153 -5.28 -13.56 -16.68
C HIS A 153 -4.22 -14.61 -16.33
N ASN A 154 -2.94 -14.34 -16.59
CA ASN A 154 -1.84 -15.25 -16.29
C ASN A 154 -1.36 -15.08 -14.83
N MET A 155 -2.27 -15.21 -13.88
CA MET A 155 -1.96 -15.10 -12.44
C MET A 155 -0.95 -16.14 -11.97
N ALA A 156 -0.88 -17.29 -12.66
CA ALA A 156 0.09 -18.34 -12.37
C ALA A 156 1.55 -17.84 -12.44
N SER A 157 1.86 -17.08 -13.49
CA SER A 157 3.18 -16.45 -13.68
C SER A 157 3.50 -15.47 -12.54
N LEU A 158 2.56 -14.58 -12.22
CA LEU A 158 2.72 -13.60 -11.14
C LEU A 158 2.93 -14.27 -9.77
N TYR A 159 2.12 -15.27 -9.42
CA TYR A 159 2.26 -15.99 -8.15
C TYR A 159 3.58 -16.74 -8.06
N GLY A 160 4.04 -17.34 -9.17
CA GLY A 160 5.37 -17.96 -9.22
C GLY A 160 6.49 -16.96 -8.90
N GLN A 161 6.41 -15.73 -9.42
CA GLN A 161 7.41 -14.69 -9.14
C GLN A 161 7.32 -14.14 -7.70
N LEU A 162 6.11 -13.98 -7.16
CA LEU A 162 5.89 -13.52 -5.78
C LEU A 162 6.37 -14.54 -4.73
N ASP A 163 6.30 -15.84 -5.04
CA ASP A 163 6.81 -16.91 -4.19
C ASP A 163 8.35 -16.91 -4.14
N THR A 164 8.99 -16.84 -5.31
CA THR A 164 10.45 -16.99 -5.43
C THR A 164 11.21 -15.70 -5.14
N THR A 165 10.61 -14.54 -5.38
CA THR A 165 11.31 -13.24 -5.31
C THR A 165 10.85 -12.42 -4.11
N LYS A 166 11.60 -12.51 -3.00
CA LYS A 166 11.30 -11.75 -1.76
C LYS A 166 11.19 -10.25 -2.01
N LYS A 167 12.10 -9.67 -2.80
CA LYS A 167 12.10 -8.23 -3.10
C LYS A 167 10.81 -7.78 -3.79
N LEU A 168 10.27 -8.60 -4.70
CA LEU A 168 9.02 -8.32 -5.40
C LEU A 168 7.83 -8.33 -4.43
N ARG A 169 7.73 -9.34 -3.58
CA ARG A 169 6.68 -9.40 -2.55
C ARG A 169 6.77 -8.24 -1.56
N ASP A 170 7.98 -7.92 -1.10
CA ASP A 170 8.19 -6.81 -0.16
C ASP A 170 7.92 -5.45 -0.81
N PHE A 171 8.06 -5.32 -2.15
CA PHE A 171 7.71 -4.11 -2.87
C PHE A 171 6.21 -3.79 -2.78
N PHE A 172 5.33 -4.80 -2.83
CA PHE A 172 3.88 -4.62 -2.65
C PHE A 172 3.42 -4.77 -1.19
N THR A 173 4.35 -5.02 -0.27
CA THR A 173 4.05 -5.00 1.17
C THR A 173 4.23 -3.58 1.72
N ILE A 174 3.33 -3.18 2.62
CA ILE A 174 3.39 -1.94 3.39
C ILE A 174 2.94 -2.18 4.84
N THR A 175 3.45 -1.39 5.78
CA THR A 175 2.85 -1.19 7.11
C THR A 175 2.22 0.19 7.25
N ASP A 176 2.77 1.16 6.51
CA ASP A 176 2.36 2.56 6.50
C ASP A 176 2.66 3.18 5.13
N LEU A 177 1.88 4.18 4.75
CA LEU A 177 2.08 5.03 3.58
C LEU A 177 2.17 6.48 4.05
N ARG A 178 2.99 7.27 3.36
CA ARG A 178 3.06 8.71 3.59
C ARG A 178 2.99 9.46 2.27
N ILE A 179 2.01 10.34 2.17
CA ILE A 179 1.86 11.26 1.06
C ILE A 179 2.51 12.57 1.49
N LYS A 180 3.61 12.95 0.83
CA LYS A 180 4.33 14.20 1.08
C LYS A 180 3.97 15.17 -0.01
N LEU A 181 3.13 16.13 0.32
CA LEU A 181 2.73 17.23 -0.56
C LEU A 181 3.76 18.33 -0.40
N LEU A 182 4.48 18.68 -1.48
CA LEU A 182 5.63 19.59 -1.42
C LEU A 182 5.34 20.95 -2.03
N LYS A 183 4.60 20.98 -3.15
CA LYS A 183 4.15 22.20 -3.82
C LYS A 183 2.71 22.07 -4.33
N PRO A 184 1.79 22.98 -3.99
CA PRO A 184 0.39 22.90 -4.43
C PRO A 184 0.28 23.24 -5.92
N ALA A 185 -0.90 23.02 -6.49
CA ALA A 185 -1.20 23.49 -7.84
C ALA A 185 -1.12 25.02 -7.88
N THR A 186 -0.22 25.59 -8.70
CA THR A 186 -0.12 27.04 -8.89
C THR A 186 -0.69 27.53 -10.22
N GLY A 187 -0.90 26.60 -11.16
CA GLY A 187 -1.48 26.87 -12.48
C GLY A 187 -0.40 27.02 -13.56
N ALA A 188 -0.69 27.73 -14.64
CA ALA A 188 0.25 27.96 -15.74
C ALA A 188 1.10 29.23 -15.58
N THR A 189 0.89 29.98 -14.51
CA THR A 189 1.51 31.29 -14.25
C THR A 189 2.27 31.27 -12.93
N MET A 190 3.13 32.27 -12.73
CA MET A 190 3.76 32.53 -11.44
C MET A 190 2.73 32.62 -10.31
N VAL A 191 3.18 32.32 -9.09
CA VAL A 191 2.37 32.48 -7.87
C VAL A 191 1.93 33.93 -7.74
N ASP A 192 0.63 34.15 -7.55
CA ASP A 192 0.06 35.48 -7.31
C ASP A 192 0.08 35.77 -5.82
N GLU A 193 1.06 36.57 -5.42
CA GLU A 193 1.29 36.93 -4.02
C GLU A 193 0.14 37.73 -3.41
N ASN A 194 -0.70 38.38 -4.23
CA ASN A 194 -1.86 39.11 -3.75
C ASN A 194 -3.05 38.18 -3.42
N ASN A 195 -3.01 36.93 -3.87
CA ASN A 195 -4.13 36.00 -3.75
C ASN A 195 -3.68 34.59 -3.30
N LEU A 196 -2.92 34.54 -2.21
CA LEU A 196 -2.38 33.30 -1.65
C LEU A 196 -3.46 32.34 -1.10
N SER A 197 -4.68 32.82 -0.87
CA SER A 197 -5.79 32.02 -0.36
C SER A 197 -6.24 30.93 -1.34
N ARG A 198 -5.95 31.07 -2.65
CA ARG A 198 -6.30 30.08 -3.68
C ARG A 198 -5.37 28.87 -3.75
N TYR A 199 -4.22 28.92 -3.07
CA TYR A 199 -3.24 27.84 -3.08
C TYR A 199 -3.36 27.03 -1.78
N PHE A 200 -3.90 25.82 -1.90
CA PHE A 200 -4.07 24.86 -0.80
C PHE A 200 -4.17 23.45 -1.41
N TYR A 201 -4.15 22.44 -0.53
CA TYR A 201 -4.47 21.07 -0.91
C TYR A 201 -5.86 20.72 -0.42
N ALA A 202 -6.62 20.01 -1.25
CA ALA A 202 -7.85 19.35 -0.83
C ALA A 202 -7.93 17.95 -1.44
N ILE A 203 -8.22 16.95 -0.61
CA ILE A 203 -8.28 15.53 -1.00
C ILE A 203 -9.66 14.99 -0.63
N SER A 204 -10.39 14.51 -1.63
CA SER A 204 -11.73 13.96 -1.46
C SER A 204 -11.75 12.47 -1.20
N ASP A 205 -10.81 11.70 -1.77
CA ASP A 205 -10.74 10.26 -1.51
C ASP A 205 -9.30 9.73 -1.60
N VAL A 206 -8.99 8.77 -0.74
CA VAL A 206 -7.74 8.01 -0.74
C VAL A 206 -8.08 6.51 -0.73
N LYS A 207 -7.92 5.89 -1.90
CA LYS A 207 -8.19 4.48 -2.09
C LYS A 207 -6.91 3.67 -2.01
N VAL A 208 -6.83 2.82 -0.99
CA VAL A 208 -5.78 1.82 -0.81
C VAL A 208 -6.43 0.46 -0.63
N GLN A 209 -6.18 -0.46 -1.56
CA GLN A 209 -6.76 -1.80 -1.53
C GLN A 209 -5.68 -2.87 -1.38
N GLY A 210 -5.88 -3.75 -0.40
CA GLY A 210 -4.96 -4.83 -0.12
C GLY A 210 -5.55 -5.90 0.78
N ARG A 211 -4.73 -6.90 1.08
CA ARG A 211 -5.03 -8.00 2.01
C ARG A 211 -4.00 -8.05 3.12
N CYS A 212 -4.38 -8.55 4.29
CA CYS A 212 -3.41 -8.78 5.37
C CYS A 212 -2.30 -9.73 4.89
N LYS A 213 -1.04 -9.37 5.17
CA LYS A 213 0.08 -10.30 5.03
C LYS A 213 -0.03 -11.35 6.13
N CYS A 214 -0.42 -12.57 5.77
CA CYS A 214 -0.49 -13.70 6.70
C CYS A 214 0.45 -14.84 6.31
N ASN A 215 1.43 -14.55 5.43
CA ASN A 215 2.42 -15.52 4.95
C ASN A 215 1.79 -16.84 4.43
N LEU A 216 0.58 -16.75 3.84
CA LEU A 216 -0.23 -17.88 3.36
C LEU A 216 -0.64 -18.91 4.43
N HIS A 217 -0.69 -18.49 5.71
CA HIS A 217 -1.13 -19.31 6.83
C HIS A 217 -2.43 -18.84 7.51
N ALA A 218 -3.17 -17.91 6.92
CA ALA A 218 -4.52 -17.56 7.37
C ALA A 218 -5.37 -17.13 6.18
N ASN A 219 -6.67 -17.46 6.20
CA ASN A 219 -7.67 -17.02 5.22
C ASN A 219 -8.50 -15.83 5.73
N SER A 220 -8.35 -15.54 7.02
CA SER A 220 -9.11 -14.54 7.76
C SER A 220 -8.15 -13.65 8.52
N CYS A 221 -8.54 -12.39 8.62
CA CYS A 221 -7.85 -11.38 9.38
C CYS A 221 -8.94 -10.60 10.12
N VAL A 222 -8.75 -10.37 11.39
CA VAL A 222 -9.79 -9.84 12.27
C VAL A 222 -9.28 -8.58 12.92
N PHE A 223 -10.16 -7.60 13.05
CA PHE A 223 -9.90 -6.41 13.83
C PHE A 223 -10.34 -6.66 15.27
N ASP A 224 -9.37 -6.86 16.16
CA ASP A 224 -9.61 -7.10 17.59
C ASP A 224 -8.85 -6.06 18.42
N LYS A 225 -9.56 -5.42 19.37
CA LYS A 225 -9.00 -4.43 20.32
C LYS A 225 -8.10 -3.36 19.66
N GLY A 226 -8.57 -2.79 18.56
CA GLY A 226 -7.84 -1.71 17.87
C GLY A 226 -6.69 -2.20 16.98
N ARG A 227 -6.54 -3.51 16.77
CA ARG A 227 -5.45 -4.09 15.98
C ARG A 227 -5.99 -5.10 14.98
N LEU A 228 -5.53 -4.97 13.74
CA LEU A 228 -5.79 -5.95 12.70
C LEU A 228 -4.78 -7.10 12.84
N GLY A 229 -5.22 -8.35 12.81
CA GLY A 229 -4.36 -9.52 12.99
C GLY A 229 -4.85 -10.76 12.26
N CYS A 230 -3.92 -11.59 11.79
CA CYS A 230 -4.25 -12.84 11.10
C CYS A 230 -4.76 -13.91 12.07
N GLU A 231 -5.80 -14.65 11.69
CA GLU A 231 -6.24 -15.86 12.41
C GLU A 231 -5.37 -17.04 11.99
N CYS A 232 -4.19 -17.16 12.59
CA CYS A 232 -3.15 -18.08 12.13
C CYS A 232 -3.51 -19.57 12.25
N GLU A 233 -3.42 -20.26 11.12
CA GLU A 233 -3.50 -21.72 10.96
C GLU A 233 -2.10 -22.35 10.88
N HIS A 234 -2.02 -23.60 10.43
CA HIS A 234 -0.74 -24.28 10.11
C HIS A 234 0.29 -24.30 11.25
N ASN A 235 -0.19 -24.31 12.49
CA ASN A 235 0.62 -24.23 13.71
C ASN A 235 1.54 -23.00 13.77
N THR A 236 1.13 -21.90 13.16
CA THR A 236 1.84 -20.62 13.17
C THR A 236 1.21 -19.63 14.16
N THR A 237 1.95 -18.57 14.51
CA THR A 237 1.49 -17.50 15.41
C THR A 237 2.21 -16.19 15.11
N GLY A 238 1.83 -15.13 15.81
CA GLY A 238 2.25 -13.75 15.54
C GLY A 238 1.28 -13.02 14.59
N PRO A 239 1.40 -11.68 14.49
CA PRO A 239 0.44 -10.84 13.74
C PRO A 239 0.35 -11.21 12.25
N ASP A 240 1.45 -11.67 11.67
CA ASP A 240 1.57 -12.05 10.26
C ASP A 240 1.73 -13.57 10.07
N CYS A 241 1.54 -14.39 11.12
CA CYS A 241 1.81 -15.83 11.08
C CYS A 241 3.28 -16.18 10.71
N SER A 242 4.22 -15.33 11.15
CA SER A 242 5.64 -15.35 10.75
C SER A 242 6.54 -16.23 11.64
N ARG A 243 5.96 -17.04 12.52
CA ARG A 243 6.70 -17.98 13.37
C ARG A 243 5.84 -19.18 13.75
N CYS A 244 6.47 -20.28 14.10
CA CYS A 244 5.80 -21.45 14.63
C CYS A 244 5.30 -21.23 16.06
N LYS A 245 4.21 -21.91 16.44
CA LYS A 245 3.76 -22.01 17.83
C LYS A 245 4.80 -22.77 18.67
N LYS A 246 4.79 -22.51 19.98
CA LYS A 246 5.57 -23.28 20.95
C LYS A 246 5.27 -24.79 20.76
N HIS A 247 6.31 -25.63 20.84
CA HIS A 247 6.26 -27.07 20.57
C HIS A 247 6.07 -27.50 19.11
N TYR A 248 6.08 -26.57 18.14
CA TYR A 248 6.03 -26.88 16.71
C TYR A 248 7.32 -26.46 15.98
N HIS A 249 8.47 -26.71 16.60
CA HIS A 249 9.79 -26.35 16.05
C HIS A 249 10.55 -27.57 15.50
N GLY A 250 9.85 -28.62 15.07
CA GLY A 250 10.47 -29.80 14.43
C GLY A 250 11.18 -29.49 13.11
N ARG A 251 10.90 -28.32 12.53
CA ARG A 251 11.67 -27.70 11.44
C ARG A 251 11.63 -26.18 11.55
N ALA A 252 12.54 -25.50 10.84
CA ALA A 252 12.49 -24.05 10.69
C ALA A 252 11.17 -23.60 10.03
N TRP A 253 10.66 -22.44 10.46
CA TRP A 253 9.49 -21.82 9.85
C TRP A 253 9.78 -21.45 8.39
N SER A 254 8.78 -21.63 7.53
CA SER A 254 8.80 -21.11 6.16
C SER A 254 7.42 -20.65 5.74
N VAL A 255 7.39 -19.56 4.96
CA VAL A 255 6.19 -19.02 4.31
C VAL A 255 5.51 -20.12 3.47
N GLY A 256 4.17 -20.10 3.37
CA GLY A 256 3.48 -20.90 2.37
C GLY A 256 3.86 -20.51 0.94
N SER A 257 3.42 -21.29 -0.04
CA SER A 257 3.65 -21.01 -1.46
C SER A 257 2.36 -21.25 -2.25
N TYR A 258 2.12 -20.42 -3.26
CA TYR A 258 1.05 -20.60 -4.23
C TYR A 258 1.28 -21.83 -5.13
N LEU A 259 2.51 -22.35 -5.20
CA LEU A 259 2.87 -23.49 -6.03
C LEU A 259 2.80 -24.84 -5.25
N PRO A 260 2.37 -25.93 -5.91
CA PRO A 260 1.84 -26.00 -7.27
C PRO A 260 0.37 -25.58 -7.36
N ILE A 261 0.00 -24.88 -8.44
CA ILE A 261 -1.37 -24.43 -8.71
C ILE A 261 -2.28 -25.66 -8.97
N PRO A 262 -3.54 -25.66 -8.51
CA PRO A 262 -4.27 -24.58 -7.84
C PRO A 262 -4.19 -24.61 -6.32
N LYS A 263 -3.60 -25.66 -5.73
CA LYS A 263 -3.69 -25.88 -4.28
C LYS A 263 -2.60 -25.14 -3.51
N GLY A 264 -1.39 -25.04 -4.03
CA GLY A 264 -0.21 -24.51 -3.33
C GLY A 264 0.35 -25.45 -2.26
N THR A 265 1.29 -24.94 -1.46
CA THR A 265 1.91 -25.66 -0.34
C THR A 265 1.89 -24.82 0.94
N ALA A 266 1.32 -25.35 2.02
CA ALA A 266 1.14 -24.60 3.26
C ALA A 266 2.40 -24.49 4.14
N ASN A 267 3.43 -25.30 3.90
CA ASN A 267 4.67 -25.31 4.68
C ASN A 267 4.48 -25.32 6.21
N ILE A 268 3.53 -26.15 6.68
CA ILE A 268 3.08 -26.27 8.08
C ILE A 268 4.23 -26.48 9.09
N CYS A 269 4.16 -25.82 10.25
CA CYS A 269 5.09 -26.08 11.35
C CYS A 269 4.87 -27.47 11.99
N ILE A 270 5.94 -28.21 12.24
CA ILE A 270 5.92 -29.62 12.66
C ILE A 270 6.21 -29.72 14.17
N PRO A 271 5.54 -30.61 14.93
CA PRO A 271 5.84 -30.83 16.34
C PRO A 271 7.33 -31.05 16.65
N SER A 272 7.82 -30.47 17.74
CA SER A 272 9.17 -30.71 18.27
C SER A 272 9.27 -32.15 18.77
N MET A 273 10.30 -32.89 18.35
CA MET A 273 10.56 -34.22 18.90
C MET A 273 11.23 -34.10 20.27
N ASN A 274 10.43 -34.03 21.33
CA ASN A 274 10.91 -34.21 22.70
C ASN A 274 10.46 -35.58 23.20
N GLY A 275 11.27 -36.61 22.97
CA GLY A 275 11.09 -37.98 23.47
C GLY A 275 12.30 -38.86 23.11
N PRO A 276 12.66 -39.88 23.92
CA PRO A 276 13.90 -40.63 23.74
C PRO A 276 13.89 -41.36 22.40
N VAL A 277 15.02 -41.30 21.69
CA VAL A 277 15.22 -42.03 20.43
C VAL A 277 15.24 -43.53 20.74
N HIS A 278 14.06 -44.16 20.74
CA HIS A 278 14.00 -45.60 20.54
C HIS A 278 14.34 -45.85 19.07
N ARG A 279 15.57 -46.34 18.84
CA ARG A 279 15.97 -46.96 17.58
C ARG A 279 15.03 -48.14 17.32
N ALA A 280 13.97 -47.90 16.55
CA ALA A 280 13.18 -48.96 15.96
C ALA A 280 13.90 -49.46 14.70
N ASN A 281 14.11 -50.77 14.65
CA ASN A 281 14.72 -51.48 13.53
C ASN A 281 14.05 -51.14 12.20
N ALA A 282 14.88 -50.91 11.18
CA ALA A 282 14.47 -50.69 9.81
C ALA A 282 13.81 -51.96 9.24
N SER A 283 12.48 -52.02 9.26
CA SER A 283 11.68 -53.01 8.51
C SER A 283 10.22 -52.56 8.40
N SER A 284 9.97 -51.49 7.65
CA SER A 284 8.74 -51.31 6.84
C SER A 284 8.82 -49.93 6.19
N LEU A 285 8.85 -49.88 4.86
CA LEU A 285 8.61 -48.67 4.06
C LEU A 285 7.15 -48.24 4.26
N GLY A 286 6.90 -47.53 5.36
CA GLY A 286 5.68 -46.78 5.60
C GLY A 286 5.85 -45.39 4.99
N VAL A 287 5.04 -45.09 3.97
CA VAL A 287 4.90 -43.77 3.35
C VAL A 287 4.70 -42.73 4.45
N VAL A 288 5.72 -41.88 4.69
CA VAL A 288 5.55 -40.68 5.51
C VAL A 288 4.50 -39.83 4.80
N ASN A 289 3.31 -39.80 5.38
CA ASN A 289 2.22 -38.99 4.90
C ASN A 289 2.68 -37.53 5.00
N ARG A 290 3.15 -36.95 3.88
CA ARG A 290 3.35 -35.51 3.77
C ARG A 290 1.97 -34.91 4.05
N ASN A 291 1.77 -34.37 5.25
CA ASN A 291 0.59 -33.57 5.60
C ASN A 291 0.55 -32.36 4.66
N LYS A 292 -0.03 -32.56 3.48
CA LYS A 292 -0.27 -31.54 2.46
C LYS A 292 -1.50 -30.75 2.90
N GLY A 293 -1.33 -29.88 3.90
CA GLY A 293 -2.28 -28.80 4.12
C GLY A 293 -2.28 -27.88 2.91
N ARG A 294 -3.46 -27.41 2.51
CA ARG A 294 -3.57 -26.35 1.51
C ARG A 294 -3.19 -25.03 2.18
N PRO A 295 -2.41 -24.12 1.55
CA PRO A 295 -2.33 -22.74 1.98
C PRO A 295 -3.74 -22.20 2.21
N ALA A 296 -3.88 -21.35 3.20
CA ALA A 296 -5.16 -20.73 3.49
C ALA A 296 -5.54 -19.86 2.28
N GLY A 297 -6.81 -19.97 1.84
CA GLY A 297 -7.30 -19.33 0.61
C GLY A 297 -7.20 -17.80 0.61
N PHE A 298 -7.58 -17.16 -0.50
CA PHE A 298 -7.55 -15.70 -0.66
C PHE A 298 -8.24 -15.00 0.51
N LEU A 299 -7.46 -14.25 1.28
CA LEU A 299 -7.97 -13.37 2.32
C LEU A 299 -8.94 -12.36 1.73
N ARG A 300 -10.04 -12.11 2.45
CA ARG A 300 -10.96 -11.01 2.14
C ARG A 300 -10.19 -9.68 2.13
N THR A 301 -10.46 -8.87 1.12
CA THR A 301 -9.98 -7.48 1.03
C THR A 301 -10.56 -6.67 2.19
N PHE A 302 -9.73 -5.91 2.88
CA PHE A 302 -10.21 -4.97 3.91
C PHE A 302 -10.58 -3.66 3.26
N THR A 303 -11.74 -3.14 3.63
CA THR A 303 -12.08 -1.73 3.49
C THR A 303 -12.08 -1.12 4.89
N LYS A 304 -11.05 -0.31 5.16
CA LYS A 304 -11.02 0.73 6.19
C LYS A 304 -10.94 0.27 7.66
N THR A 305 -9.71 0.21 8.16
CA THR A 305 -9.38 0.48 9.57
C THR A 305 -8.01 1.15 9.56
N GLN A 306 -7.98 2.48 9.64
CA GLN A 306 -6.75 3.27 9.47
C GLN A 306 -6.70 4.35 10.55
N GLN A 307 -5.53 4.53 11.14
CA GLN A 307 -5.24 5.69 11.97
C GLN A 307 -4.57 6.73 11.06
N ILE A 308 -5.20 7.90 10.95
CA ILE A 308 -4.80 8.98 10.04
C ILE A 308 -4.17 10.09 10.88
N THR A 309 -2.97 10.50 10.49
CA THR A 309 -2.36 11.72 11.03
C THR A 309 -1.93 12.60 9.86
N ALA A 310 -2.54 13.78 9.76
CA ALA A 310 -2.10 14.85 8.88
C ALA A 310 -1.33 15.87 9.72
N SER A 311 -0.08 16.16 9.33
CA SER A 311 0.82 17.12 10.00
C SER A 311 1.43 18.08 9.00
#